data_AF-A0ABD3EPL1-F1
#
_entry.id   AF-A0ABD3EPL1-F1
#
_cell.length_a   1.000
_cell.length_b   1.000
_cell.length_c   1.000
_cell.angle_alpha   90.00
_cell.angle_beta   90.00
_cell.angle_gamma   90.00
#
_symmetry.space_group_name_H-M   'P 1'
#
loop_
_entity.id
_entity.type
_entity.pdbx_description
1 polymer ?
#
loop_
_entity_poly.entity_id
_entity_poly.type
_entity_poly.pdbx_seq_one_letter_code
_entity_poly.pdbx_strand_id
1 'polypeptide(L)'
;MWRRFGLLCFLLGAPLISAANLKMLVTKEADATTSSGSAATSGTVTAASAATSSSSSLASANGGWHMTAVTSVQARVQGDAPVWNEEAQLWLSKYGDTTELAYMNNLDTVNTASVEGALMFVQAEGINVEEQSVKCHRKNDMQYVVFYEVKIVQPTYGIKYYESHSPAEYGEFVAMDGAKCTDEGSDLSEDCKVYYGLDGEMDIGPMVGSNLQTSDPRAPYPGNYWFSFPNSCAQELRADKTDECRAEYPGGLCAMGVEPDGDNCTFSYKILGYLNIDDLVGITEMGYSNYTEFCEDGGVEFKATNTGSGFEVEESLDFWLKPGDEDANSERTDAMVKMYNELASNGTSANMSPLPEISTLTSANPKCYENNAKCASASNGCSRTLYSQLCSVCSSAGDGCETAPSDFSFPDLTLPANSSSSSDDGSSDSSSNADDGSTDSTTGSAQALSDDSGSKTGSSAASTTTTSIAVAFVALVASSLL
;
A
#
# COMPACT_ATOMS: atom_id res chain seq x y z
N MET A 1 -45.84 47.21 22.66
CA MET A 1 -47.20 46.78 23.04
C MET A 1 -47.32 45.30 22.73
N TRP A 2 -47.81 44.52 23.71
CA TRP A 2 -48.12 43.06 23.70
C TRP A 2 -47.02 42.09 23.28
N ARG A 3 -46.34 41.40 24.21
CA ARG A 3 -46.74 40.27 25.10
C ARG A 3 -47.13 38.98 24.37
N ARG A 4 -46.26 37.96 24.49
CA ARG A 4 -46.45 36.67 25.23
C ARG A 4 -45.08 35.95 25.24
N PHE A 5 -44.36 35.83 26.37
CA PHE A 5 -44.44 34.76 27.40
C PHE A 5 -44.52 33.37 26.78
N GLY A 6 -43.68 32.38 27.05
CA GLY A 6 -42.59 32.11 28.01
C GLY A 6 -42.27 30.60 27.82
N LEU A 7 -41.03 30.13 27.94
CA LEU A 7 -40.52 29.59 29.20
C LEU A 7 -39.00 29.43 29.08
N LEU A 8 -38.28 29.96 30.07
CA LEU A 8 -36.91 29.58 30.38
C LEU A 8 -36.90 28.24 31.12
N CYS A 9 -35.93 27.38 30.78
CA CYS A 9 -35.22 26.59 31.78
C CYS A 9 -33.72 26.82 31.58
N PHE A 10 -33.04 27.08 32.68
CA PHE A 10 -31.63 27.44 32.81
C PHE A 10 -30.84 26.20 33.22
N LEU A 11 -29.55 26.21 32.83
CA LEU A 11 -28.36 25.70 33.55
C LEU A 11 -27.68 24.38 33.11
N LEU A 12 -26.35 24.55 32.90
CA LEU A 12 -25.22 23.61 32.91
C LEU A 12 -25.06 22.77 31.63
N GLY A 13 -23.92 22.66 30.93
CA GLY A 13 -22.54 23.05 31.17
C GLY A 13 -21.65 22.08 30.37
N ALA A 14 -20.68 22.61 29.62
CA ALA A 14 -19.52 21.94 29.00
C ALA A 14 -19.72 21.06 27.73
N PRO A 15 -18.71 21.01 26.85
CA PRO A 15 -18.77 20.44 25.50
C PRO A 15 -18.36 18.96 25.48
N LEU A 16 -18.86 18.19 24.52
CA LEU A 16 -18.37 16.84 24.22
C LEU A 16 -17.73 16.82 22.84
N ILE A 17 -16.41 16.75 22.87
CA ILE A 17 -15.52 16.25 21.83
C ILE A 17 -15.57 14.72 21.93
N SER A 18 -15.73 14.00 20.82
CA SER A 18 -15.53 12.55 20.78
C SER A 18 -14.39 12.21 19.83
N ALA A 19 -13.16 12.32 20.34
CA ALA A 19 -12.01 11.60 19.82
C ALA A 19 -11.88 10.33 20.67
N ALA A 20 -12.19 9.18 20.10
CA ALA A 20 -12.05 7.89 20.76
C ALA A 20 -10.57 7.47 20.78
N ASN A 21 -9.83 7.98 21.76
CA ASN A 21 -8.53 7.45 22.16
C ASN A 21 -8.75 6.19 23.00
N LEU A 22 -8.59 5.00 22.41
CA LEU A 22 -8.64 3.74 23.14
C LEU A 22 -7.29 3.51 23.86
N LYS A 23 -7.11 4.12 25.05
CA LYS A 23 -6.03 3.75 25.97
C LYS A 23 -6.44 2.50 26.75
N MET A 24 -5.78 1.38 26.47
CA MET A 24 -5.92 0.13 27.21
C MET A 24 -5.28 0.27 28.61
N LEU A 25 -6.11 0.34 29.65
CA LEU A 25 -5.71 0.23 31.06
C LEU A 25 -6.05 -1.18 31.54
N VAL A 26 -5.04 -2.04 31.67
CA VAL A 26 -5.18 -3.34 32.35
C VAL A 26 -4.71 -3.18 33.79
N THR A 27 -5.64 -2.99 34.72
CA THR A 27 -5.38 -3.16 36.14
C THR A 27 -5.44 -4.64 36.51
N LYS A 28 -4.31 -5.18 36.94
CA LYS A 28 -4.18 -6.52 37.53
C LYS A 28 -4.45 -6.42 39.03
N GLU A 29 -5.59 -6.92 39.50
CA GLU A 29 -5.74 -7.32 40.90
C GLU A 29 -5.28 -8.77 41.05
N ALA A 30 -4.32 -8.95 41.94
CA ALA A 30 -3.88 -10.24 42.43
C ALA A 30 -4.83 -10.68 43.53
N ASP A 31 -5.31 -11.92 43.47
CA ASP A 31 -5.60 -12.64 44.69
C ASP A 31 -5.11 -14.08 44.61
N ALA A 32 -4.32 -14.43 45.62
CA ALA A 32 -3.67 -15.71 45.75
C ALA A 32 -4.57 -16.63 46.57
N THR A 33 -4.82 -17.86 46.10
CA THR A 33 -5.08 -18.97 47.03
C THR A 33 -4.48 -20.26 46.49
N THR A 34 -3.63 -20.82 47.32
CA THR A 34 -2.86 -22.04 47.14
C THR A 34 -3.74 -23.26 47.36
N SER A 35 -3.68 -24.27 46.49
CA SER A 35 -3.84 -25.68 46.93
C SER A 35 -3.18 -26.63 45.92
N SER A 36 -2.34 -27.52 46.44
CA SER A 36 -1.56 -28.54 45.75
C SER A 36 -2.41 -29.71 45.27
N GLY A 37 -2.03 -30.34 44.15
CA GLY A 37 -2.54 -31.65 43.74
C GLY A 37 -1.98 -32.13 42.41
N SER A 38 -1.00 -33.03 42.49
CA SER A 38 -0.36 -33.71 41.35
C SER A 38 -1.33 -34.58 40.54
N ALA A 39 -1.21 -34.57 39.21
CA ALA A 39 -1.18 -35.78 38.37
C ALA A 39 -0.92 -35.39 36.90
N ALA A 40 0.21 -35.83 36.37
CA ALA A 40 0.52 -35.82 34.96
C ALA A 40 -0.47 -36.72 34.20
N THR A 41 -1.12 -36.18 33.16
CA THR A 41 -1.72 -37.00 32.11
C THR A 41 -1.37 -36.36 30.77
N SER A 42 -0.46 -37.01 30.05
CA SER A 42 -0.06 -36.69 28.70
C SER A 42 -1.26 -36.95 27.77
N GLY A 43 -1.95 -35.89 27.37
CA GLY A 43 -3.04 -35.94 26.39
C GLY A 43 -2.49 -35.59 25.01
N THR A 44 -2.16 -36.62 24.23
CA THR A 44 -1.84 -36.50 22.80
C THR A 44 -3.09 -35.98 22.07
N VAL A 45 -3.04 -34.76 21.56
CA VAL A 45 -4.11 -34.19 20.74
C VAL A 45 -3.87 -34.67 19.30
N THR A 46 -4.55 -35.75 18.93
CA THR A 46 -4.57 -36.27 17.57
C THR A 46 -5.42 -35.33 16.72
N ALA A 47 -4.82 -34.70 15.71
CA ALA A 47 -5.54 -33.97 14.67
C ALA A 47 -6.50 -34.94 13.95
N ALA A 48 -7.80 -34.68 14.07
CA ALA A 48 -8.82 -35.38 13.31
C ALA A 48 -9.24 -34.51 12.13
N SER A 49 -8.89 -34.99 10.95
CA SER A 49 -9.32 -34.50 9.65
C SER A 49 -10.84 -34.67 9.46
N ALA A 50 -11.46 -33.69 8.81
CA ALA A 50 -12.54 -33.79 7.81
C ALA A 50 -13.66 -32.76 8.02
N ALA A 51 -13.55 -31.64 7.31
CA ALA A 51 -14.66 -31.05 6.59
C ALA A 51 -14.19 -30.81 5.16
N THR A 52 -14.36 -31.83 4.32
CA THR A 52 -14.21 -31.72 2.87
C THR A 52 -15.44 -30.98 2.36
N SER A 53 -15.29 -29.73 1.97
CA SER A 53 -16.26 -29.02 1.14
C SER A 53 -15.50 -28.01 0.27
N SER A 54 -15.39 -28.36 -1.02
CA SER A 54 -15.24 -27.44 -2.15
C SER A 54 -13.88 -26.78 -2.48
N SER A 55 -12.72 -27.32 -2.09
CA SER A 55 -11.41 -26.77 -2.51
C SER A 55 -10.74 -27.50 -3.69
N SER A 56 -11.41 -28.46 -4.33
CA SER A 56 -10.78 -29.33 -5.35
C SER A 56 -11.08 -28.98 -6.81
N SER A 57 -11.64 -27.81 -7.12
CA SER A 57 -11.97 -27.42 -8.51
C SER A 57 -11.11 -26.30 -9.11
N LEU A 58 -10.23 -25.65 -8.34
CA LEU A 58 -9.31 -24.62 -8.85
C LEU A 58 -8.03 -25.21 -9.47
N ALA A 59 -7.52 -26.31 -8.91
CA ALA A 59 -6.25 -26.95 -9.28
C ALA A 59 -6.18 -27.58 -10.69
N SER A 60 -7.16 -27.34 -11.57
CA SER A 60 -7.17 -27.82 -12.96
C SER A 60 -7.67 -26.80 -13.97
N ALA A 61 -7.93 -25.55 -13.54
CA ALA A 61 -8.17 -24.45 -14.46
C ALA A 61 -6.86 -24.09 -15.20
N ASN A 62 -6.98 -23.53 -16.40
CA ASN A 62 -5.85 -22.94 -17.14
C ASN A 62 -4.65 -23.89 -17.39
N GLY A 63 -4.94 -25.19 -17.57
CA GLY A 63 -3.91 -26.17 -17.93
C GLY A 63 -2.87 -26.43 -16.84
N GLY A 64 -3.15 -26.05 -15.59
CA GLY A 64 -2.21 -26.18 -14.47
C GLY A 64 -1.05 -25.18 -14.50
N TRP A 65 -1.20 -24.07 -15.24
CA TRP A 65 -0.26 -22.96 -15.16
C TRP A 65 -0.48 -22.14 -13.89
N HIS A 66 0.64 -21.76 -13.27
CA HIS A 66 0.70 -20.83 -12.14
C HIS A 66 1.80 -19.81 -12.39
N MET A 67 1.65 -18.62 -11.83
CA MET A 67 2.70 -17.61 -11.82
C MET A 67 3.95 -18.17 -11.13
N THR A 68 5.13 -17.97 -11.72
CA THR A 68 6.38 -18.27 -11.02
C THR A 68 6.60 -17.23 -9.94
N ALA A 69 6.92 -17.67 -8.72
CA ALA A 69 7.09 -16.81 -7.57
C ALA A 69 8.08 -15.65 -7.83
N VAL A 70 7.65 -14.44 -7.48
CA VAL A 70 8.48 -13.24 -7.51
C VAL A 70 8.81 -12.83 -6.08
N THR A 71 10.09 -12.63 -5.82
CA THR A 71 10.58 -12.04 -4.56
C THR A 71 10.71 -10.52 -4.76
N SER A 72 9.96 -9.77 -3.97
CA SER A 72 9.93 -8.31 -3.92
C SER A 72 10.42 -7.84 -2.56
N VAL A 73 11.22 -6.79 -2.52
CA VAL A 73 11.55 -6.08 -1.28
C VAL A 73 10.70 -4.82 -1.20
N GLN A 74 9.99 -4.66 -0.10
CA GLN A 74 9.04 -3.59 0.12
C GLN A 74 9.22 -2.99 1.51
N ALA A 75 8.62 -1.83 1.75
CA ALA A 75 8.71 -1.14 3.02
C ALA A 75 7.33 -0.72 3.51
N ARG A 76 7.17 -0.64 4.83
CA ARG A 76 5.99 -0.10 5.47
C ARG A 76 6.38 0.87 6.57
N VAL A 77 5.78 2.05 6.54
CA VAL A 77 5.87 3.02 7.63
C VAL A 77 4.83 2.66 8.68
N GLN A 78 5.25 2.45 9.93
CA GLN A 78 4.37 2.09 11.03
C GLN A 78 4.83 2.69 12.35
N GLY A 79 3.94 2.72 13.35
CA GLY A 79 4.22 3.33 14.65
C GLY A 79 4.94 2.45 15.65
N ASP A 80 5.17 1.18 15.32
CA ASP A 80 5.85 0.25 16.20
C ASP A 80 6.89 -0.62 15.53
N ALA A 81 7.94 -0.93 16.28
CA ALA A 81 8.99 -1.82 15.82
C ALA A 81 8.50 -3.28 15.89
N PRO A 82 8.85 -4.10 14.89
CA PRO A 82 8.65 -5.54 14.98
C PRO A 82 9.48 -6.13 16.12
N VAL A 83 9.04 -7.27 16.64
CA VAL A 83 9.66 -7.98 17.77
C VAL A 83 10.30 -9.26 17.28
N TRP A 84 11.56 -9.50 17.63
CA TRP A 84 12.23 -10.76 17.32
C TRP A 84 11.64 -11.90 18.15
N ASN A 85 11.16 -12.92 17.46
CA ASN A 85 10.68 -14.15 18.07
C ASN A 85 11.77 -15.22 17.99
N GLU A 86 12.31 -15.62 19.15
CA GLU A 86 13.41 -16.58 19.23
C GLU A 86 13.00 -18.01 18.83
N GLU A 87 11.74 -18.38 18.94
CA GLU A 87 11.28 -19.73 18.55
C GLU A 87 11.12 -19.83 17.04
N ALA A 88 10.44 -18.84 16.44
CA ALA A 88 10.23 -18.77 15.01
C ALA A 88 11.49 -18.35 14.24
N GLN A 89 12.46 -17.70 14.91
CA GLN A 89 13.61 -17.03 14.29
C GLN A 89 13.15 -16.02 13.23
N LEU A 90 12.12 -15.23 13.57
CA LEU A 90 11.51 -14.24 12.70
C LEU A 90 11.20 -12.96 13.49
N TRP A 91 11.26 -11.83 12.79
CA TRP A 91 10.65 -10.58 13.24
C TRP A 91 9.13 -10.66 13.02
N LEU A 92 8.36 -10.47 14.09
CA LEU A 92 6.89 -10.55 14.09
C LEU A 92 6.26 -9.26 14.62
N SER A 93 4.93 -9.15 14.51
CA SER A 93 4.20 -8.02 15.06
C SER A 93 4.29 -8.05 16.58
N LYS A 94 4.30 -6.88 17.23
CA LYS A 94 4.13 -6.82 18.68
C LYS A 94 2.70 -7.23 19.11
N TYR A 95 1.76 -7.31 18.17
CA TYR A 95 0.37 -7.65 18.42
C TYR A 95 0.08 -9.10 18.04
N GLY A 96 -0.64 -9.82 18.88
CA GLY A 96 -1.00 -11.23 18.68
C GLY A 96 -0.52 -12.08 19.84
N ASP A 97 -1.43 -12.85 20.45
CA ASP A 97 -1.14 -13.63 21.65
C ASP A 97 -0.39 -14.94 21.34
N THR A 98 -0.34 -15.34 20.06
CA THR A 98 0.43 -16.48 19.57
C THR A 98 1.36 -16.06 18.46
N THR A 99 2.37 -16.88 18.18
CA THR A 99 3.32 -16.67 17.08
C THR A 99 2.60 -16.52 15.73
N GLU A 100 1.57 -17.32 15.49
CA GLU A 100 0.78 -17.29 14.25
C GLU A 100 -0.06 -16.00 14.13
N LEU A 101 -0.68 -15.54 15.23
CA LEU A 101 -1.39 -14.27 15.26
C LEU A 101 -0.44 -13.09 15.08
N ALA A 102 0.75 -13.16 15.68
CA ALA A 102 1.80 -12.14 15.52
C ALA A 102 2.37 -12.09 14.10
N TYR A 103 2.44 -13.23 13.43
CA TYR A 103 2.74 -13.30 12.00
C TYR A 103 1.61 -12.65 11.18
N MET A 104 0.37 -13.15 11.32
CA MET A 104 -0.78 -12.64 10.57
C MET A 104 -0.95 -11.12 10.69
N ASN A 105 -0.83 -10.57 11.90
CA ASN A 105 -1.10 -9.15 12.17
C ASN A 105 -0.19 -8.17 11.42
N ASN A 106 0.99 -8.59 10.91
CA ASN A 106 1.84 -7.68 10.12
C ASN A 106 1.22 -7.33 8.77
N LEU A 107 0.69 -8.32 8.06
CA LEU A 107 0.11 -8.16 6.72
C LEU A 107 -1.38 -8.58 6.67
N ASP A 108 -2.13 -8.33 7.75
CA ASP A 108 -3.58 -8.57 7.78
C ASP A 108 -4.33 -7.41 7.11
N THR A 109 -4.43 -7.45 5.77
CA THR A 109 -5.07 -6.42 4.93
C THR A 109 -4.43 -5.05 5.14
N VAL A 110 -3.26 -4.86 4.52
CA VAL A 110 -2.43 -3.66 4.72
C VAL A 110 -1.89 -3.12 3.41
N ASN A 111 -1.51 -1.84 3.43
CA ASN A 111 -0.69 -1.25 2.38
C ASN A 111 0.80 -1.36 2.71
N THR A 112 1.62 -1.52 1.67
CA THR A 112 3.07 -1.28 1.72
C THR A 112 3.45 -0.34 0.57
N ALA A 113 4.70 0.08 0.54
CA ALA A 113 5.28 0.84 -0.55
C ALA A 113 6.54 0.15 -1.09
N SER A 114 6.97 0.52 -2.29
CA SER A 114 8.32 0.24 -2.74
C SER A 114 9.33 0.88 -1.79
N VAL A 115 10.52 0.30 -1.70
CA VAL A 115 11.61 0.88 -0.88
C VAL A 115 11.90 2.31 -1.36
N GLU A 116 11.86 2.52 -2.67
CA GLU A 116 12.07 3.79 -3.34
C GLU A 116 11.06 4.87 -2.94
N GLY A 117 9.84 4.45 -2.59
CA GLY A 117 8.72 5.33 -2.25
C GLY A 117 8.35 5.37 -0.77
N ALA A 118 9.04 4.63 0.10
CA ALA A 118 8.63 4.44 1.50
C ALA A 118 8.45 5.76 2.28
N LEU A 119 9.29 6.76 1.98
CA LEU A 119 9.28 8.07 2.64
C LEU A 119 8.22 9.02 2.08
N MET A 120 7.59 8.69 0.94
CA MET A 120 6.54 9.53 0.36
C MET A 120 5.38 9.73 1.34
N PHE A 121 4.90 8.67 2.00
CA PHE A 121 3.82 8.77 2.99
C PHE A 121 4.23 9.61 4.22
N VAL A 122 5.49 9.47 4.68
CA VAL A 122 6.04 10.27 5.78
C VAL A 122 5.99 11.75 5.40
N GLN A 123 6.52 12.10 4.23
CA GLN A 123 6.65 13.49 3.78
C GLN A 123 5.30 14.13 3.39
N ALA A 124 4.50 13.41 2.59
CA ALA A 124 3.27 13.95 2.01
C ALA A 124 2.13 14.08 3.02
N GLU A 125 2.12 13.25 4.06
CA GLU A 125 0.98 13.15 4.99
C GLU A 125 1.35 13.01 6.46
N GLY A 126 2.62 12.70 6.77
CA GLY A 126 3.00 12.23 8.09
C GLY A 126 3.50 13.29 9.06
N ILE A 127 4.29 14.22 8.55
CA ILE A 127 5.17 15.07 9.36
C ILE A 127 4.82 16.56 9.35
N ASN A 128 3.94 17.01 8.44
CA ASN A 128 3.60 18.43 8.33
C ASN A 128 2.85 18.91 9.58
N VAL A 129 3.49 19.76 10.37
CA VAL A 129 2.93 20.25 11.65
C VAL A 129 1.63 21.03 11.49
N GLU A 130 1.38 21.64 10.32
CA GLU A 130 0.14 22.35 10.01
C GLU A 130 -1.06 21.41 9.75
N GLU A 131 -0.79 20.12 9.49
CA GLU A 131 -1.80 19.10 9.18
C GLU A 131 -1.96 18.07 10.31
N GLN A 132 -1.26 18.26 11.44
CA GLN A 132 -1.33 17.35 12.59
C GLN A 132 -2.69 17.41 13.28
N SER A 133 -3.28 16.24 13.50
CA SER A 133 -4.49 16.09 14.33
C SER A 133 -4.19 16.20 15.83
N VAL A 134 -2.98 15.81 16.25
CA VAL A 134 -2.48 15.90 17.61
C VAL A 134 -1.10 16.54 17.58
N LYS A 135 -0.94 17.64 18.32
CA LYS A 135 0.34 18.37 18.39
C LYS A 135 1.46 17.44 18.88
N CYS A 136 2.62 17.49 18.21
CA CYS A 136 3.81 16.70 18.55
C CYS A 136 3.62 15.18 18.44
N HIS A 137 2.69 14.77 17.59
CA HIS A 137 2.57 13.41 17.10
C HIS A 137 2.61 13.42 15.57
N ARG A 138 3.45 12.56 14.98
CA ARG A 138 3.32 12.25 13.56
C ARG A 138 2.00 11.52 13.31
N LYS A 139 1.46 11.63 12.09
CA LYS A 139 0.21 10.92 11.72
C LYS A 139 0.37 9.42 12.00
N ASN A 140 -0.67 8.82 12.59
CA ASN A 140 -0.71 7.39 12.96
C ASN A 140 0.48 6.93 13.84
N ASP A 141 1.06 7.84 14.63
CA ASP A 141 2.23 7.59 15.47
C ASP A 141 3.43 7.00 14.71
N MET A 142 3.59 7.32 13.41
CA MET A 142 4.66 6.75 12.59
C MET A 142 6.04 6.96 13.22
N GLN A 143 6.83 5.88 13.28
CA GLN A 143 8.10 5.87 13.98
C GLN A 143 9.15 5.03 13.26
N TYR A 144 8.72 4.01 12.50
CA TYR A 144 9.62 3.04 11.91
C TYR A 144 9.32 2.82 10.43
N VAL A 145 10.38 2.69 9.63
CA VAL A 145 10.32 2.07 8.30
C VAL A 145 10.70 0.61 8.46
N VAL A 146 9.77 -0.30 8.20
CA VAL A 146 9.98 -1.75 8.32
C VAL A 146 10.15 -2.34 6.93
N PHE A 147 11.21 -3.12 6.72
CA PHE A 147 11.55 -3.70 5.42
C PHE A 147 11.13 -5.17 5.37
N TYR A 148 10.46 -5.54 4.29
CA TYR A 148 9.90 -6.86 4.05
C TYR A 148 10.56 -7.46 2.81
N GLU A 149 10.94 -8.73 2.88
CA GLU A 149 11.06 -9.57 1.70
C GLU A 149 9.74 -10.33 1.56
N VAL A 150 9.05 -10.11 0.45
CA VAL A 150 7.74 -10.67 0.15
C VAL A 150 7.89 -11.58 -1.05
N LYS A 151 7.38 -12.80 -0.97
CA LYS A 151 7.22 -13.68 -2.12
C LYS A 151 5.78 -13.66 -2.58
N ILE A 152 5.57 -13.50 -3.88
CA ILE A 152 4.24 -13.31 -4.47
C ILE A 152 4.05 -14.33 -5.60
N VAL A 153 2.94 -15.05 -5.54
CA VAL A 153 2.36 -15.85 -6.63
C VAL A 153 0.90 -15.45 -6.73
N GLN A 154 0.56 -14.65 -7.72
CA GLN A 154 -0.82 -14.19 -7.90
C GLN A 154 -1.74 -15.35 -8.28
N PRO A 155 -3.04 -15.27 -7.91
CA PRO A 155 -4.04 -16.16 -8.46
C PRO A 155 -4.07 -16.10 -9.99
N THR A 156 -4.16 -17.27 -10.64
CA THR A 156 -4.17 -17.35 -12.11
C THR A 156 -5.35 -16.58 -12.72
N TYR A 157 -6.50 -16.55 -12.04
CA TYR A 157 -7.64 -15.73 -12.46
C TYR A 157 -7.36 -14.24 -12.35
N GLY A 158 -6.66 -13.80 -11.29
CA GLY A 158 -6.23 -12.42 -11.15
C GLY A 158 -5.24 -11.97 -12.24
N ILE A 159 -4.28 -12.83 -12.62
CA ILE A 159 -3.39 -12.55 -13.77
C ILE A 159 -4.19 -12.34 -15.06
N LYS A 160 -5.23 -13.14 -15.29
CA LYS A 160 -6.08 -12.97 -16.48
C LYS A 160 -6.97 -11.72 -16.37
N TYR A 161 -7.57 -11.47 -15.21
CA TYR A 161 -8.47 -10.35 -14.99
C TYR A 161 -7.76 -9.01 -15.23
N TYR A 162 -6.53 -8.87 -14.70
CA TYR A 162 -5.70 -7.67 -14.84
C TYR A 162 -4.64 -7.79 -15.95
N GLU A 163 -4.87 -8.59 -16.99
CA GLU A 163 -3.87 -8.82 -18.06
C GLU A 163 -3.41 -7.53 -18.76
N SER A 164 -4.27 -6.51 -18.81
CA SER A 164 -3.96 -5.18 -19.38
C SER A 164 -3.40 -4.17 -18.39
N HIS A 165 -3.34 -4.49 -17.09
CA HIS A 165 -2.92 -3.56 -16.04
C HIS A 165 -1.46 -3.12 -16.19
N SER A 166 -1.14 -1.99 -15.58
CA SER A 166 0.22 -1.46 -15.46
C SER A 166 0.44 -0.96 -14.02
N PRO A 167 1.33 -1.60 -13.24
CA PRO A 167 2.33 -2.58 -13.66
C PRO A 167 1.75 -3.97 -13.95
N ALA A 168 2.38 -4.70 -14.87
CA ALA A 168 1.98 -6.08 -15.17
C ALA A 168 2.21 -6.98 -13.95
N GLU A 169 1.47 -8.09 -13.85
CA GLU A 169 1.50 -9.08 -12.74
C GLU A 169 0.81 -8.63 -11.44
N TYR A 170 0.13 -7.47 -11.42
CA TYR A 170 -0.56 -6.96 -10.24
C TYR A 170 -2.01 -6.57 -10.57
N GLY A 171 -2.86 -6.52 -9.54
CA GLY A 171 -4.16 -5.88 -9.65
C GLY A 171 -4.10 -4.39 -9.43
N GLU A 172 -5.24 -3.73 -9.48
CA GLU A 172 -5.37 -2.33 -9.07
C GLU A 172 -5.01 -2.18 -7.58
N PHE A 173 -4.34 -1.09 -7.23
CA PHE A 173 -4.12 -0.75 -5.83
C PHE A 173 -5.44 -0.41 -5.14
N VAL A 174 -5.77 -1.16 -4.08
CA VAL A 174 -6.90 -0.89 -3.20
C VAL A 174 -6.36 -0.38 -1.87
N ALA A 175 -6.65 0.87 -1.50
CA ALA A 175 -6.26 1.39 -0.20
C ALA A 175 -6.84 0.52 0.92
N MET A 176 -6.02 0.22 1.94
CA MET A 176 -6.43 -0.58 3.09
C MET A 176 -6.27 0.18 4.42
N ASP A 177 -7.39 0.52 5.05
CA ASP A 177 -7.48 1.22 6.33
C ASP A 177 -8.12 0.34 7.39
N GLY A 178 -7.52 0.28 8.59
CA GLY A 178 -8.10 -0.46 9.72
C GLY A 178 -8.19 -1.99 9.52
N ALA A 179 -7.33 -2.56 8.66
CA ALA A 179 -7.39 -3.96 8.20
C ALA A 179 -8.54 -4.28 7.23
N LYS A 180 -9.12 -3.27 6.61
CA LYS A 180 -10.22 -3.38 5.66
C LYS A 180 -9.82 -2.71 4.35
N CYS A 181 -10.34 -3.17 3.20
CA CYS A 181 -10.40 -2.31 2.02
C CYS A 181 -11.13 -1.00 2.37
N THR A 182 -10.54 0.12 2.01
CA THR A 182 -11.14 1.44 2.19
C THR A 182 -12.40 1.54 1.32
N ASP A 183 -13.47 2.10 1.87
CA ASP A 183 -14.72 2.30 1.13
C ASP A 183 -14.56 3.42 0.09
N GLU A 184 -15.16 3.22 -1.08
CA GLU A 184 -15.38 4.24 -2.09
C GLU A 184 -16.79 4.84 -1.91
N GLY A 185 -16.85 5.95 -1.20
CA GLY A 185 -18.13 6.55 -0.79
C GLY A 185 -18.80 5.72 0.31
N SER A 186 -19.82 4.94 -0.04
CA SER A 186 -20.59 4.14 0.93
C SER A 186 -20.49 2.63 0.70
N ASP A 187 -19.59 2.19 -0.17
CA ASP A 187 -19.46 0.80 -0.61
C ASP A 187 -17.98 0.46 -0.86
N LEU A 188 -17.65 -0.83 -0.99
CA LEU A 188 -16.33 -1.28 -1.39
C LEU A 188 -16.09 -1.00 -2.87
N SER A 189 -14.82 -0.77 -3.25
CA SER A 189 -14.44 -0.71 -4.66
C SER A 189 -14.67 -2.05 -5.36
N GLU A 190 -14.89 -2.02 -6.67
CA GLU A 190 -15.02 -3.23 -7.51
C GLU A 190 -13.78 -4.14 -7.34
N ASP A 191 -12.58 -3.55 -7.31
CA ASP A 191 -11.32 -4.28 -7.13
C ASP A 191 -11.21 -4.98 -5.76
N CYS A 192 -11.88 -4.48 -4.72
CA CYS A 192 -11.97 -5.23 -3.46
C CYS A 192 -12.99 -6.36 -3.54
N LYS A 193 -14.12 -6.15 -4.21
CA LYS A 193 -15.20 -7.13 -4.32
C LYS A 193 -14.78 -8.38 -5.09
N VAL A 194 -13.95 -8.22 -6.13
CA VAL A 194 -13.48 -9.35 -6.94
C VAL A 194 -12.55 -10.30 -6.17
N TYR A 195 -11.95 -9.90 -5.05
CA TYR A 195 -11.13 -10.80 -4.23
C TYR A 195 -11.89 -12.04 -3.77
N TYR A 196 -13.20 -11.90 -3.56
CA TYR A 196 -14.07 -12.96 -3.00
C TYR A 196 -15.38 -13.15 -3.77
N GLY A 197 -15.54 -12.49 -4.93
CA GLY A 197 -16.79 -12.47 -5.68
C GLY A 197 -17.97 -11.90 -4.88
N LEU A 198 -17.73 -10.82 -4.13
CA LEU A 198 -18.77 -10.13 -3.37
C LEU A 198 -19.79 -9.50 -4.32
N ASP A 199 -21.04 -9.39 -3.89
CA ASP A 199 -22.14 -8.76 -4.65
C ASP A 199 -22.38 -9.31 -6.07
N GLY A 200 -21.95 -10.55 -6.33
CA GLY A 200 -22.08 -11.18 -7.65
C GLY A 200 -20.93 -10.86 -8.60
N GLU A 201 -19.89 -10.17 -8.12
CA GLU A 201 -18.65 -9.99 -8.85
C GLU A 201 -17.92 -11.32 -9.05
N MET A 202 -16.94 -11.29 -9.96
CA MET A 202 -16.09 -12.44 -10.22
C MET A 202 -15.16 -12.71 -9.04
N ASP A 203 -15.10 -13.95 -8.56
CA ASP A 203 -14.09 -14.39 -7.60
C ASP A 203 -12.78 -14.70 -8.33
N ILE A 204 -11.84 -13.75 -8.30
CA ILE A 204 -10.50 -13.90 -8.89
C ILE A 204 -9.46 -14.37 -7.86
N GLY A 205 -9.85 -14.50 -6.59
CA GLY A 205 -8.97 -14.72 -5.46
C GLY A 205 -8.25 -13.46 -4.95
N PRO A 206 -7.60 -13.53 -3.78
CA PRO A 206 -6.92 -12.39 -3.17
C PRO A 206 -5.67 -12.00 -3.97
N MET A 207 -5.79 -11.00 -4.82
CA MET A 207 -4.72 -10.48 -5.69
C MET A 207 -3.98 -9.33 -5.00
N VAL A 208 -2.64 -9.34 -5.01
CA VAL A 208 -1.86 -8.17 -4.58
C VAL A 208 -2.01 -7.06 -5.62
N GLY A 209 -2.48 -5.89 -5.18
CA GLY A 209 -2.63 -4.71 -6.03
C GLY A 209 -1.38 -3.85 -6.06
N SER A 210 -1.20 -3.05 -7.10
CA SER A 210 -0.09 -2.11 -7.21
C SER A 210 -0.38 -0.95 -8.15
N ASN A 211 -0.08 0.29 -7.71
CA ASN A 211 -0.17 1.51 -8.54
C ASN A 211 1.07 2.39 -8.38
N LEU A 212 1.42 3.10 -9.46
CA LEU A 212 2.48 4.11 -9.45
C LEU A 212 2.01 5.37 -8.70
N GLN A 213 2.86 5.87 -7.80
CA GLN A 213 2.59 7.04 -6.95
C GLN A 213 3.64 8.14 -7.10
N THR A 214 4.52 8.06 -8.10
CA THR A 214 5.62 9.01 -8.33
C THR A 214 5.16 10.44 -8.61
N SER A 215 3.94 10.65 -9.11
CA SER A 215 3.48 11.98 -9.55
C SER A 215 2.85 12.85 -8.46
N ASP A 216 2.85 12.44 -7.19
CA ASP A 216 2.33 13.30 -6.12
C ASP A 216 3.24 14.53 -5.95
N PRO A 217 2.74 15.76 -6.21
CA PRO A 217 3.58 16.94 -6.22
C PRO A 217 4.09 17.35 -4.82
N ARG A 218 3.53 16.78 -3.75
CA ARG A 218 4.00 16.98 -2.37
C ARG A 218 5.28 16.21 -2.08
N ALA A 219 5.46 15.08 -2.76
CA ALA A 219 6.55 14.14 -2.54
C ALA A 219 6.76 13.24 -3.78
N PRO A 220 7.30 13.78 -4.89
CA PRO A 220 7.54 12.98 -6.07
C PRO A 220 8.78 12.09 -5.85
N TYR A 221 8.55 10.85 -5.44
CA TYR A 221 9.59 9.82 -5.30
C TYR A 221 9.63 8.97 -6.58
N PRO A 222 10.71 9.00 -7.39
CA PRO A 222 10.84 8.19 -8.59
C PRO A 222 10.74 6.68 -8.28
N GLY A 223 9.93 5.95 -9.06
CA GLY A 223 9.73 4.51 -8.84
C GLY A 223 8.96 4.17 -7.56
N ASN A 224 8.23 5.13 -6.98
CA ASN A 224 7.30 4.90 -5.89
C ASN A 224 6.08 4.12 -6.39
N TYR A 225 5.90 2.92 -5.85
CA TYR A 225 4.68 2.14 -6.01
C TYR A 225 4.08 1.87 -4.65
N TRP A 226 2.76 1.91 -4.56
CA TRP A 226 2.03 1.41 -3.40
C TRP A 226 1.39 0.07 -3.74
N PHE A 227 1.36 -0.80 -2.75
CA PHE A 227 0.86 -2.16 -2.87
C PHE A 227 -0.23 -2.42 -1.85
N SER A 228 -1.24 -3.19 -2.25
CA SER A 228 -2.34 -3.62 -1.38
C SER A 228 -2.29 -5.13 -1.18
N PHE A 229 -2.28 -5.57 0.08
CA PHE A 229 -2.15 -6.99 0.44
C PHE A 229 -3.43 -7.51 1.09
N PRO A 230 -4.40 -8.04 0.31
CA PRO A 230 -5.65 -8.53 0.87
C PRO A 230 -5.43 -9.82 1.64
N ASN A 231 -5.66 -9.78 2.95
CA ASN A 231 -5.74 -10.98 3.79
C ASN A 231 -7.20 -11.31 4.13
N SER A 232 -7.43 -12.41 4.83
CA SER A 232 -8.77 -12.97 5.05
C SER A 232 -9.75 -11.93 5.60
N CYS A 233 -11.00 -12.02 5.14
CA CYS A 233 -12.08 -11.12 5.53
C CYS A 233 -11.71 -9.63 5.27
N ALA A 234 -11.12 -9.30 4.11
CA ALA A 234 -10.65 -7.95 3.79
C ALA A 234 -11.76 -6.87 3.72
N GLN A 235 -13.03 -7.28 3.69
CA GLN A 235 -14.18 -6.39 3.73
C GLN A 235 -14.60 -5.94 5.14
N GLU A 236 -14.01 -6.51 6.19
CA GLU A 236 -14.32 -6.15 7.57
C GLU A 236 -13.16 -5.43 8.26
N LEU A 237 -13.49 -4.54 9.20
CA LEU A 237 -12.51 -3.92 10.09
C LEU A 237 -11.85 -4.98 10.98
N ARG A 238 -10.63 -4.72 11.43
CA ARG A 238 -9.83 -5.66 12.26
C ARG A 238 -10.62 -6.28 13.42
N ALA A 239 -11.44 -5.48 14.11
CA ALA A 239 -12.21 -5.93 15.28
C ALA A 239 -13.35 -6.90 14.91
N ASP A 240 -13.81 -6.86 13.66
CA ASP A 240 -14.98 -7.59 13.16
C ASP A 240 -14.58 -8.84 12.35
N LYS A 241 -13.28 -9.06 12.09
CA LYS A 241 -12.75 -10.24 11.41
C LYS A 241 -12.80 -11.51 12.29
N THR A 242 -13.98 -12.12 12.40
CA THR A 242 -14.16 -13.39 13.13
C THR A 242 -13.53 -14.58 12.41
N ASP A 243 -13.30 -15.68 13.13
CA ASP A 243 -12.80 -16.93 12.54
C ASP A 243 -13.75 -17.45 11.45
N GLU A 244 -15.07 -17.28 11.63
CA GLU A 244 -16.06 -17.63 10.61
C GLU A 244 -15.91 -16.79 9.35
N CYS A 245 -15.75 -15.47 9.48
CA CYS A 245 -15.53 -14.60 8.32
C CYS A 245 -14.23 -14.95 7.59
N ARG A 246 -13.15 -15.23 8.34
CA ARG A 246 -11.87 -15.60 7.75
C ARG A 246 -11.90 -16.97 7.07
N ALA A 247 -12.77 -17.88 7.51
CA ALA A 247 -12.99 -19.17 6.88
C ALA A 247 -13.87 -19.07 5.63
N GLU A 248 -14.86 -18.16 5.63
CA GLU A 248 -15.71 -17.87 4.48
C GLU A 248 -14.94 -17.11 3.38
N TYR A 249 -14.08 -16.17 3.78
CA TYR A 249 -13.32 -15.30 2.90
C TYR A 249 -11.81 -15.47 3.19
N PRO A 250 -11.17 -16.52 2.63
CA PRO A 250 -9.76 -16.81 2.88
C PRO A 250 -8.84 -15.71 2.33
N GLY A 251 -7.67 -15.54 2.94
CA GLY A 251 -6.75 -14.45 2.63
C GLY A 251 -5.65 -14.83 1.66
N GLY A 252 -4.93 -13.81 1.18
CA GLY A 252 -3.71 -14.02 0.39
C GLY A 252 -2.49 -14.38 1.24
N LEU A 253 -2.46 -14.10 2.54
CA LEU A 253 -1.29 -14.39 3.38
C LEU A 253 -1.20 -15.89 3.66
N CYS A 254 -0.09 -16.51 3.25
CA CYS A 254 0.23 -17.89 3.57
C CYS A 254 0.42 -18.08 5.08
N ALA A 255 0.16 -19.30 5.56
CA ALA A 255 0.55 -19.67 6.92
C ALA A 255 2.07 -19.51 7.11
N MET A 256 2.50 -19.22 8.33
CA MET A 256 3.92 -19.00 8.64
C MET A 256 4.78 -20.20 8.19
N GLY A 257 5.78 -19.93 7.35
CA GLY A 257 6.67 -20.95 6.78
C GLY A 257 6.13 -21.70 5.56
N VAL A 258 4.96 -21.32 5.05
CA VAL A 258 4.38 -21.85 3.81
C VAL A 258 4.67 -20.89 2.65
N GLU A 259 5.14 -21.43 1.53
CA GLU A 259 5.39 -20.69 0.30
C GLU A 259 4.08 -20.49 -0.49
N PRO A 260 3.90 -19.34 -1.16
CA PRO A 260 2.72 -19.08 -1.96
C PRO A 260 2.68 -19.95 -3.22
N ASP A 261 1.46 -20.32 -3.62
CA ASP A 261 1.18 -21.12 -4.82
C ASP A 261 0.12 -20.47 -5.73
N GLY A 262 -0.50 -19.37 -5.30
CA GLY A 262 -1.56 -18.68 -6.02
C GLY A 262 -2.92 -19.37 -5.96
N ASP A 263 -3.01 -20.53 -5.31
CA ASP A 263 -4.26 -21.29 -5.15
C ASP A 263 -4.76 -21.25 -3.72
N ASN A 264 -3.89 -21.61 -2.76
CA ASN A 264 -4.19 -21.64 -1.34
C ASN A 264 -3.84 -20.30 -0.67
N CYS A 265 -2.81 -19.63 -1.17
CA CYS A 265 -2.39 -18.31 -0.72
C CYS A 265 -1.52 -17.64 -1.78
N THR A 266 -1.52 -16.31 -1.74
CA THR A 266 -0.93 -15.44 -2.76
C THR A 266 0.45 -14.94 -2.38
N PHE A 267 0.69 -14.71 -1.10
CA PHE A 267 1.94 -14.12 -0.64
C PHE A 267 2.40 -14.67 0.70
N SER A 268 3.70 -14.73 0.86
CA SER A 268 4.36 -14.91 2.16
C SER A 268 5.38 -13.79 2.36
N TYR A 269 5.76 -13.54 3.60
CA TYR A 269 6.76 -12.53 3.90
C TYR A 269 7.70 -12.97 5.02
N LYS A 270 8.86 -12.31 5.05
CA LYS A 270 9.68 -12.16 6.25
C LYS A 270 10.06 -10.69 6.40
N ILE A 271 10.12 -10.21 7.63
CA ILE A 271 10.67 -8.88 7.91
C ILE A 271 12.20 -9.01 7.96
N LEU A 272 12.89 -8.17 7.18
CA LEU A 272 14.35 -8.12 7.13
C LEU A 272 14.92 -7.33 8.32
N GLY A 273 14.17 -6.32 8.76
CA GLY A 273 14.57 -5.41 9.83
C GLY A 273 13.73 -4.14 9.79
N TYR A 274 14.17 -3.12 10.52
CA TYR A 274 13.49 -1.84 10.60
C TYR A 274 14.49 -0.70 10.85
N LEU A 275 14.07 0.52 10.52
CA LEU A 275 14.82 1.75 10.78
C LEU A 275 13.92 2.71 11.56
N ASN A 276 14.46 3.35 12.59
CA ASN A 276 13.77 4.42 13.31
C ASN A 276 13.87 5.73 12.50
N ILE A 277 12.74 6.38 12.24
CA ILE A 277 12.67 7.63 11.48
C ILE A 277 13.43 8.75 12.21
N ASP A 278 13.39 8.81 13.55
CA ASP A 278 14.09 9.84 14.32
C ASP A 278 15.61 9.76 14.15
N ASP A 279 16.14 8.53 14.02
CA ASP A 279 17.56 8.32 13.72
C ASP A 279 17.87 8.75 12.27
N LEU A 280 17.00 8.40 11.33
CA LEU A 280 17.17 8.74 9.90
C LEU A 280 17.21 10.25 9.65
N VAL A 281 16.31 11.00 10.29
CA VAL A 281 16.18 12.45 10.06
C VAL A 281 17.10 13.29 10.96
N GLY A 282 17.89 12.65 11.84
CA GLY A 282 18.88 13.29 12.71
C GLY A 282 18.33 13.84 14.04
N ILE A 283 17.09 13.53 14.40
CA ILE A 283 16.51 13.96 15.70
C ILE A 283 17.31 13.41 16.88
N THR A 284 17.72 12.15 16.81
CA THR A 284 18.50 11.55 17.89
C THR A 284 19.95 12.06 17.93
N GLU A 285 20.53 12.43 16.79
CA GLU A 285 21.84 13.08 16.73
C GLU A 285 21.84 14.46 17.40
N MET A 286 20.69 15.16 17.36
CA MET A 286 20.50 16.42 18.09
C MET A 286 20.35 16.24 19.62
N GLY A 287 20.33 15.00 20.11
CA GLY A 287 20.29 14.68 21.55
C GLY A 287 18.89 14.45 22.12
N TYR A 288 17.86 14.36 21.28
CA TYR A 288 16.50 14.03 21.69
C TYR A 288 16.26 12.52 21.64
N SER A 289 15.41 11.99 22.52
CA SER A 289 15.09 10.57 22.55
C SER A 289 14.14 10.17 21.42
N ASN A 290 13.28 11.10 20.98
CA ASN A 290 12.31 10.90 19.91
C ASN A 290 11.73 12.24 19.40
N TYR A 291 10.92 12.16 18.34
CA TYR A 291 10.19 13.31 17.77
C TYR A 291 9.35 14.09 18.78
N THR A 292 8.64 13.40 19.69
CA THR A 292 7.78 14.08 20.68
C THR A 292 8.60 15.00 21.57
N GLU A 293 9.74 14.54 22.08
CA GLU A 293 10.65 15.36 22.90
C GLU A 293 11.20 16.56 22.11
N PHE A 294 11.65 16.33 20.88
CA PHE A 294 12.13 17.38 19.97
C PHE A 294 11.06 18.45 19.71
N CYS A 295 9.83 18.04 19.42
CA CYS A 295 8.72 18.96 19.15
C CYS A 295 8.26 19.72 20.41
N GLU A 296 8.23 19.05 21.57
CA GLU A 296 7.85 19.68 22.84
C GLU A 296 8.84 20.78 23.28
N ASP A 297 10.13 20.63 22.93
CA ASP A 297 11.16 21.66 23.13
C ASP A 297 11.14 22.78 22.07
N GLY A 298 10.17 22.74 21.15
CA GLY A 298 9.96 23.75 20.11
C GLY A 298 10.63 23.44 18.78
N GLY A 299 11.16 22.23 18.60
CA GLY A 299 11.68 21.75 17.32
C GLY A 299 10.59 21.57 16.27
N VAL A 300 10.94 21.82 15.01
CA VAL A 300 10.04 21.65 13.86
C VAL A 300 10.67 20.66 12.89
N GLU A 301 10.02 19.50 12.71
CA GLU A 301 10.50 18.51 11.75
C GLU A 301 10.23 18.95 10.31
N PHE A 302 8.98 19.35 10.06
CA PHE A 302 8.53 19.84 8.76
C PHE A 302 7.29 20.72 8.93
N LYS A 303 7.36 21.93 8.39
CA LYS A 303 6.28 22.91 8.36
C LYS A 303 6.19 23.49 6.97
N ALA A 304 5.07 23.23 6.31
CA ALA A 304 4.83 23.71 4.97
C ALA A 304 3.35 23.99 4.72
N THR A 305 3.08 24.93 3.81
CA THR A 305 1.75 25.14 3.27
C THR A 305 1.55 24.24 2.04
N ASN A 306 0.49 23.43 2.04
CA ASN A 306 0.09 22.66 0.86
C ASN A 306 -0.64 23.58 -0.14
N THR A 307 -0.11 23.67 -1.36
CA THR A 307 -0.62 24.54 -2.43
C THR A 307 -1.54 23.82 -3.41
N GLY A 308 -1.74 22.50 -3.24
CA GLY A 308 -2.34 21.62 -4.24
C GLY A 308 -1.38 21.23 -5.37
N SER A 309 -0.36 22.05 -5.64
CA SER A 309 0.75 21.75 -6.56
C SER A 309 2.05 21.38 -5.84
N GLY A 310 1.97 20.97 -4.57
CA GLY A 310 3.10 20.63 -3.71
C GLY A 310 3.21 21.52 -2.47
N PHE A 311 4.36 21.47 -1.81
CA PHE A 311 4.60 22.18 -0.56
C PHE A 311 5.45 23.44 -0.73
N GLU A 312 4.99 24.54 -0.13
CA GLU A 312 5.83 25.71 0.18
C GLU A 312 6.38 25.58 1.60
N VAL A 313 7.66 25.26 1.71
CA VAL A 313 8.32 24.98 3.01
C VAL A 313 8.62 26.29 3.75
N GLU A 314 8.17 26.36 5.00
CA GLU A 314 8.48 27.46 5.92
C GLU A 314 9.68 27.13 6.81
N GLU A 315 9.70 25.91 7.34
CA GLU A 315 10.73 25.40 8.25
C GLU A 315 10.80 23.88 8.15
N SER A 316 11.99 23.30 8.13
CA SER A 316 12.17 21.85 8.13
C SER A 316 13.55 21.46 8.64
N LEU A 317 13.71 20.20 9.05
CA LEU A 317 15.02 19.58 9.12
C LEU A 317 15.67 19.56 7.73
N ASP A 318 17.00 19.59 7.70
CA ASP A 318 17.78 19.54 6.46
C ASP A 318 17.42 18.32 5.60
N PHE A 319 17.12 17.19 6.27
CA PHE A 319 16.69 15.96 5.62
C PHE A 319 15.47 16.19 4.70
N TRP A 320 14.52 17.07 5.05
CA TRP A 320 13.26 17.28 4.32
C TRP A 320 13.29 18.48 3.35
N LEU A 321 14.44 19.13 3.13
CA LEU A 321 14.57 20.28 2.22
C LEU A 321 14.28 19.94 0.76
N LYS A 322 13.48 20.76 0.06
CA LYS A 322 13.04 20.53 -1.33
C LYS A 322 12.16 19.26 -1.47
N PRO A 323 10.96 19.28 -0.88
CA PRO A 323 10.07 18.11 -0.91
C PRO A 323 9.57 17.77 -2.32
N GLY A 324 9.42 18.77 -3.21
CA GLY A 324 8.98 18.60 -4.59
C GLY A 324 10.08 18.27 -5.60
N ASP A 325 11.32 18.00 -5.15
CA ASP A 325 12.47 17.72 -6.01
C ASP A 325 12.75 16.20 -6.03
N GLU A 326 12.65 15.59 -7.22
CA GLU A 326 12.81 14.14 -7.42
C GLU A 326 14.23 13.63 -7.08
N ASP A 327 15.26 14.44 -7.34
CA ASP A 327 16.65 14.07 -7.03
C ASP A 327 16.85 14.10 -5.51
N ALA A 328 16.34 15.14 -4.83
CA ALA A 328 16.38 15.21 -3.36
C ALA A 328 15.62 14.04 -2.70
N ASN A 329 14.48 13.65 -3.25
CA ASN A 329 13.72 12.48 -2.78
C ASN A 329 14.48 11.17 -3.02
N SER A 330 15.16 11.03 -4.16
CA SER A 330 16.02 9.88 -4.44
C SER A 330 17.20 9.81 -3.46
N GLU A 331 17.85 10.94 -3.16
CA GLU A 331 18.94 11.03 -2.18
C GLU A 331 18.48 10.64 -0.76
N ARG A 332 17.24 10.98 -0.36
CA ARG A 332 16.66 10.53 0.92
C ARG A 332 16.49 9.01 0.97
N THR A 333 15.98 8.43 -0.11
CA THR A 333 15.86 6.97 -0.24
C THR A 333 17.23 6.32 -0.14
N ASP A 334 18.24 6.84 -0.83
CA ASP A 334 19.61 6.32 -0.76
C ASP A 334 20.18 6.41 0.66
N ALA A 335 19.94 7.53 1.36
CA ALA A 335 20.35 7.70 2.75
C ALA A 335 19.66 6.68 3.68
N MET A 336 18.36 6.45 3.50
CA MET A 336 17.59 5.45 4.24
C MET A 336 18.14 4.03 4.02
N VAL A 337 18.33 3.62 2.76
CA VAL A 337 18.85 2.31 2.40
C VAL A 337 20.27 2.11 2.93
N LYS A 338 21.12 3.12 2.79
CA LYS A 338 22.50 3.09 3.29
C LYS A 338 22.53 2.92 4.80
N MET A 339 21.77 3.73 5.53
CA MET A 339 21.72 3.66 6.99
C MET A 339 21.20 2.30 7.48
N TYR A 340 20.14 1.78 6.85
CA TYR A 340 19.62 0.45 7.16
C TYR A 340 20.68 -0.64 6.93
N ASN A 341 21.35 -0.64 5.78
CA ASN A 341 22.36 -1.64 5.46
C ASN A 341 23.59 -1.56 6.37
N GLU A 342 24.01 -0.36 6.77
CA GLU A 342 25.05 -0.16 7.78
C GLU A 342 24.65 -0.76 9.14
N LEU A 343 23.41 -0.52 9.59
CA LEU A 343 22.86 -1.07 10.83
C LEU A 343 22.70 -2.60 10.79
N ALA A 344 22.32 -3.16 9.65
CA ALA A 344 22.22 -4.61 9.48
C ALA A 344 23.60 -5.29 9.44
N SER A 345 24.63 -4.59 8.94
CA SER A 345 25.96 -5.15 8.72
C SER A 345 26.93 -4.97 9.90
N ASN A 346 26.74 -3.93 10.71
CA ASN A 346 27.67 -3.55 11.79
C ASN A 346 27.54 -4.42 13.07
N GLY A 347 26.57 -5.33 13.12
CA GLY A 347 26.32 -6.24 14.24
C GLY A 347 25.68 -5.58 15.47
N THR A 348 25.31 -4.30 15.43
CA THR A 348 24.58 -3.65 16.53
C THR A 348 23.11 -4.00 16.54
N SER A 349 22.56 -4.35 15.37
CA SER A 349 21.16 -4.76 15.22
C SER A 349 21.09 -6.27 15.04
N ALA A 350 21.05 -6.99 16.17
CA ALA A 350 20.93 -8.44 16.14
C ALA A 350 19.72 -8.87 15.29
N ASN A 351 19.91 -9.87 14.43
CA ASN A 351 18.88 -10.47 13.58
C ASN A 351 18.34 -9.62 12.41
N MET A 352 18.86 -8.41 12.17
CA MET A 352 18.57 -7.71 10.92
C MET A 352 19.37 -8.30 9.75
N SER A 353 18.78 -8.32 8.56
CA SER A 353 19.42 -8.75 7.32
C SER A 353 19.57 -7.57 6.35
N PRO A 354 20.72 -7.40 5.68
CA PRO A 354 20.88 -6.34 4.69
C PRO A 354 19.88 -6.52 3.54
N LEU A 355 19.48 -5.42 2.91
CA LEU A 355 18.70 -5.48 1.68
C LEU A 355 19.57 -6.13 0.58
N PRO A 356 18.98 -6.97 -0.29
CA PRO A 356 19.72 -7.58 -1.39
C PRO A 356 20.12 -6.53 -2.42
N GLU A 357 21.25 -6.72 -3.07
CA GLU A 357 21.59 -5.96 -4.27
C GLU A 357 20.52 -6.17 -5.35
N ILE A 358 20.04 -5.08 -5.97
CA ILE A 358 18.98 -5.14 -6.99
C ILE A 358 19.33 -6.12 -8.11
N SER A 359 20.59 -6.14 -8.56
CA SER A 359 21.05 -7.07 -9.61
C SER A 359 20.96 -8.55 -9.20
N THR A 360 21.21 -8.85 -7.92
CA THR A 360 21.07 -10.21 -7.37
C THR A 360 19.60 -10.59 -7.27
N LEU A 361 18.76 -9.66 -6.80
CA LEU A 361 17.32 -9.85 -6.71
C LEU A 361 16.69 -10.08 -8.11
N THR A 362 17.04 -9.24 -9.09
CA THR A 362 16.60 -9.37 -10.49
C THR A 362 17.05 -10.70 -11.12
N SER A 363 18.26 -11.16 -10.80
CA SER A 363 18.77 -12.44 -11.34
C SER A 363 18.10 -13.66 -10.71
N ALA A 364 17.62 -13.55 -9.47
CA ALA A 364 16.93 -14.62 -8.75
C ALA A 364 15.44 -14.73 -9.14
N ASN A 365 14.85 -13.65 -9.64
CA ASN A 365 13.46 -13.60 -10.07
C ASN A 365 13.25 -14.17 -11.49
N PRO A 366 12.04 -14.69 -11.79
CA PRO A 366 11.70 -15.18 -13.12
C PRO A 366 11.73 -14.06 -14.16
N LYS A 367 11.97 -14.41 -15.42
CA LYS A 367 11.86 -13.44 -16.52
C LYS A 367 10.40 -12.99 -16.65
N CYS A 368 10.18 -11.73 -16.98
CA CYS A 368 8.83 -11.16 -17.06
C CYS A 368 7.91 -11.90 -18.05
N TYR A 369 8.44 -12.42 -19.16
CA TYR A 369 7.64 -13.15 -20.13
C TYR A 369 7.06 -14.47 -19.60
N GLU A 370 7.60 -15.01 -18.51
CA GLU A 370 7.11 -16.25 -17.90
C GLU A 370 5.78 -16.03 -17.15
N ASN A 371 5.55 -14.80 -16.69
CA ASN A 371 4.46 -14.46 -15.77
C ASN A 371 3.37 -13.59 -16.38
N ASN A 372 3.60 -12.93 -17.54
CA ASN A 372 2.56 -12.14 -18.19
C ASN A 372 2.66 -12.09 -19.73
N ALA A 373 1.49 -12.10 -20.39
CA ALA A 373 1.36 -12.13 -21.84
C ALA A 373 1.93 -10.89 -22.54
N LYS A 374 1.84 -9.72 -21.90
CA LYS A 374 2.35 -8.45 -22.45
C LYS A 374 3.86 -8.50 -22.64
N CYS A 375 4.59 -9.04 -21.68
CA CYS A 375 6.03 -9.22 -21.77
C CYS A 375 6.44 -10.38 -22.69
N ALA A 376 5.61 -11.42 -22.77
CA ALA A 376 5.84 -12.52 -23.72
C ALA A 376 5.76 -12.08 -25.19
N SER A 377 4.95 -11.06 -25.50
CA SER A 377 4.76 -10.52 -26.85
C SER A 377 5.55 -9.23 -27.14
N ALA A 378 6.24 -8.67 -26.15
CA ALA A 378 6.98 -7.42 -26.29
C ALA A 378 8.20 -7.57 -27.21
N SER A 379 8.25 -6.77 -28.30
CA SER A 379 9.33 -6.84 -29.30
C SER A 379 10.72 -6.50 -28.76
N ASN A 380 10.77 -5.63 -27.76
CA ASN A 380 12.01 -5.24 -27.07
C ASN A 380 12.18 -5.98 -25.74
N GLY A 381 11.26 -6.88 -25.40
CA GLY A 381 11.24 -7.55 -24.11
C GLY A 381 10.76 -6.67 -22.96
N CYS A 382 10.95 -7.20 -21.74
CA CYS A 382 10.64 -6.53 -20.49
C CYS A 382 11.81 -6.63 -19.51
N SER A 383 11.82 -5.75 -18.52
CA SER A 383 12.80 -5.74 -17.44
C SER A 383 12.13 -5.74 -16.06
N ARG A 384 12.86 -6.27 -15.07
CA ARG A 384 12.59 -6.06 -13.64
C ARG A 384 13.64 -5.11 -13.10
N THR A 385 13.20 -4.05 -12.45
CA THR A 385 14.07 -3.05 -11.83
C THR A 385 13.63 -2.79 -10.40
N LEU A 386 14.46 -2.05 -9.64
CA LEU A 386 14.16 -1.57 -8.30
C LEU A 386 13.93 -2.70 -7.27
N TYR A 387 13.69 -2.35 -6.00
CA TYR A 387 13.47 -3.35 -4.96
C TYR A 387 12.15 -4.12 -5.14
N SER A 388 11.13 -3.48 -5.73
CA SER A 388 9.82 -4.11 -5.96
C SER A 388 9.77 -5.09 -7.12
N GLN A 389 10.78 -5.10 -8.00
CA GLN A 389 10.94 -6.10 -9.06
C GLN A 389 9.76 -6.18 -10.03
N LEU A 390 9.06 -5.05 -10.23
CA LEU A 390 7.94 -4.92 -11.16
C LEU A 390 8.39 -5.10 -12.60
N CYS A 391 7.56 -5.78 -13.40
CA CYS A 391 7.80 -5.93 -14.82
C CYS A 391 7.37 -4.70 -15.61
N SER A 392 8.29 -4.17 -16.42
CA SER A 392 8.03 -3.05 -17.32
C SER A 392 8.42 -3.41 -18.75
N VAL A 393 7.57 -3.05 -19.70
CA VAL A 393 7.85 -3.21 -21.14
C VAL A 393 8.93 -2.22 -21.55
N CYS A 394 9.97 -2.72 -22.22
CA CYS A 394 11.06 -1.89 -22.69
C CYS A 394 10.67 -1.10 -23.95
N SER A 395 10.95 0.20 -23.94
CA SER A 395 10.74 1.07 -25.11
C SER A 395 11.74 0.82 -26.23
N SER A 396 12.91 0.27 -25.91
CA SER A 396 13.96 -0.14 -26.85
C SER A 396 14.70 -1.37 -26.36
N ALA A 397 15.26 -2.17 -27.28
CA ALA A 397 16.17 -3.24 -26.91
C ALA A 397 17.39 -2.70 -26.16
N GLY A 398 17.83 -3.41 -25.12
CA GLY A 398 18.95 -2.99 -24.28
C GLY A 398 19.22 -3.95 -23.12
N ASP A 399 20.22 -3.63 -22.32
CA ASP A 399 20.59 -4.45 -21.16
C ASP A 399 19.43 -4.56 -20.16
N GLY A 400 19.15 -5.78 -19.72
CA GLY A 400 18.04 -6.09 -18.80
C GLY A 400 16.66 -6.21 -19.47
N CYS A 401 16.53 -5.88 -20.76
CA CYS A 401 15.29 -6.03 -21.53
C CYS A 401 15.25 -7.40 -22.21
N GLU A 402 14.58 -8.35 -21.56
CA GLU A 402 14.59 -9.76 -21.93
C GLU A 402 13.37 -10.10 -22.78
N THR A 403 13.60 -10.55 -24.03
CA THR A 403 12.56 -11.03 -24.94
C THR A 403 12.26 -12.50 -24.69
N ALA A 404 11.00 -12.90 -24.86
CA ALA A 404 10.65 -14.32 -24.88
C ALA A 404 11.41 -15.06 -26.00
N PRO A 405 11.91 -16.29 -25.75
CA PRO A 405 12.41 -17.17 -26.79
C PRO A 405 11.37 -17.40 -27.90
N SER A 406 11.80 -17.59 -29.14
CA SER A 406 10.89 -17.73 -30.29
C SER A 406 9.96 -18.94 -30.23
N ASP A 407 10.30 -19.94 -29.42
CA ASP A 407 9.53 -21.16 -29.16
C ASP A 407 8.66 -21.07 -27.90
N PHE A 408 8.74 -19.97 -27.14
CA PHE A 408 7.91 -19.72 -25.98
C PHE A 408 6.58 -19.07 -26.39
N SER A 409 5.49 -19.52 -25.77
CA SER A 409 4.19 -18.84 -25.81
C SER A 409 3.64 -18.80 -24.40
N PHE A 410 3.20 -17.62 -23.96
CA PHE A 410 2.41 -17.52 -22.75
C PHE A 410 1.09 -18.28 -22.93
N PRO A 411 0.61 -19.02 -21.91
CA PRO A 411 -0.65 -19.75 -22.00
C PRO A 411 -1.83 -18.79 -22.13
N ASP A 412 -2.85 -19.21 -22.88
CA ASP A 412 -4.12 -18.48 -22.94
C ASP A 412 -4.93 -18.79 -21.68
N LEU A 413 -4.93 -17.86 -20.73
CA LEU A 413 -5.64 -17.99 -19.45
C LEU A 413 -7.11 -17.60 -19.62
N THR A 414 -7.97 -18.24 -18.83
CA THR A 414 -9.41 -18.07 -18.80
C THR A 414 -9.89 -17.62 -17.43
N LEU A 415 -10.98 -16.86 -17.40
CA LEU A 415 -11.65 -16.40 -16.19
C LEU A 415 -12.58 -17.48 -15.61
N PRO A 416 -13.01 -17.36 -14.33
CA PRO A 416 -14.03 -18.22 -13.73
C PRO A 416 -15.32 -18.32 -14.56
N ALA A 417 -15.91 -19.53 -14.57
CA ALA A 417 -17.14 -19.84 -15.29
C ALA A 417 -18.40 -19.10 -14.79
N ASN A 418 -18.32 -18.44 -13.63
CA ASN A 418 -19.39 -17.60 -13.08
C ASN A 418 -19.38 -16.16 -13.60
N SER A 419 -18.54 -15.82 -14.58
CA SER A 419 -18.78 -14.61 -15.37
C SER A 419 -20.17 -14.74 -16.01
N SER A 420 -21.15 -14.03 -15.47
CA SER A 420 -22.42 -13.84 -16.16
C SER A 420 -22.10 -13.10 -17.45
N SER A 421 -21.90 -13.87 -18.51
CA SER A 421 -22.01 -13.44 -19.88
C SER A 421 -23.40 -12.83 -20.02
N SER A 422 -23.48 -11.49 -20.00
CA SER A 422 -24.51 -10.80 -20.77
C SER A 422 -24.18 -11.04 -22.24
N SER A 423 -24.56 -12.23 -22.70
CA SER A 423 -24.65 -12.60 -24.10
C SER A 423 -25.75 -11.76 -24.73
N ASP A 424 -25.39 -10.61 -25.28
CA ASP A 424 -26.18 -10.02 -26.35
C ASP A 424 -25.69 -10.61 -27.68
N ASP A 425 -26.31 -11.72 -28.03
CA ASP A 425 -26.37 -12.27 -29.38
C ASP A 425 -27.07 -11.24 -30.30
N GLY A 426 -26.37 -10.77 -31.33
CA GLY A 426 -26.89 -9.75 -32.24
C GLY A 426 -26.07 -9.55 -33.52
N SER A 427 -26.01 -10.59 -34.36
CA SER A 427 -25.87 -10.60 -35.83
C SER A 427 -25.19 -9.44 -36.60
N SER A 428 -24.13 -9.80 -37.34
CA SER A 428 -23.78 -9.43 -38.73
C SER A 428 -23.84 -7.96 -39.19
N ASP A 429 -22.71 -7.38 -39.62
CA ASP A 429 -22.28 -7.35 -41.03
C ASP A 429 -21.05 -6.45 -41.23
N SER A 430 -20.25 -6.83 -42.22
CA SER A 430 -19.06 -6.12 -42.70
C SER A 430 -19.41 -4.84 -43.48
N SER A 431 -18.77 -3.71 -43.16
CA SER A 431 -18.32 -2.74 -44.17
C SER A 431 -17.37 -1.69 -43.61
N SER A 432 -16.25 -1.51 -44.32
CA SER A 432 -15.25 -0.47 -44.21
C SER A 432 -15.81 0.95 -44.36
N ASN A 433 -15.30 1.90 -43.57
CA ASN A 433 -14.88 3.24 -44.01
C ASN A 433 -14.05 3.94 -42.92
N ALA A 434 -12.99 4.63 -43.37
CA ALA A 434 -12.19 5.56 -42.60
C ALA A 434 -12.90 6.93 -42.50
N ASP A 435 -12.85 7.58 -41.34
CA ASP A 435 -12.16 8.87 -41.14
C ASP A 435 -12.33 9.39 -39.70
N ASP A 436 -11.21 9.96 -39.23
CA ASP A 436 -10.95 11.09 -38.31
C ASP A 436 -11.95 11.49 -37.19
N GLY A 437 -11.41 11.73 -35.99
CA GLY A 437 -12.13 12.34 -34.87
C GLY A 437 -11.46 12.22 -33.49
N SER A 438 -10.59 13.18 -33.19
CA SER A 438 -9.91 13.47 -31.91
C SER A 438 -10.83 13.61 -30.67
N THR A 439 -10.22 13.51 -29.48
CA THR A 439 -10.66 13.76 -28.08
C THR A 439 -11.04 12.48 -27.31
N ASP A 440 -10.74 12.27 -26.03
CA ASP A 440 -9.99 12.93 -24.96
C ASP A 440 -9.98 11.88 -23.84
N SER A 441 -8.82 11.49 -23.29
CA SER A 441 -8.75 10.47 -22.23
C SER A 441 -8.11 11.05 -20.97
N THR A 442 -9.03 11.42 -20.09
CA THR A 442 -8.93 11.74 -18.68
C THR A 442 -7.86 10.93 -17.92
N THR A 443 -6.91 11.65 -17.37
CA THR A 443 -6.10 11.28 -16.21
C THR A 443 -6.99 11.20 -14.98
N GLY A 444 -7.18 10.00 -14.42
CA GLY A 444 -7.77 9.80 -13.11
C GLY A 444 -6.78 10.23 -12.03
N SER A 445 -6.94 11.45 -11.52
CA SER A 445 -6.28 11.89 -10.29
C SER A 445 -7.04 11.31 -9.11
N ALA A 446 -6.36 10.50 -8.30
CA ALA A 446 -6.84 10.11 -6.97
C ALA A 446 -7.08 11.38 -6.14
N GLN A 447 -8.35 11.71 -5.93
CA GLN A 447 -8.77 12.73 -4.98
C GLN A 447 -8.84 12.12 -3.59
N ALA A 448 -7.92 12.51 -2.72
CA ALA A 448 -8.05 12.33 -1.28
C ALA A 448 -9.30 13.10 -0.80
N LEU A 449 -10.23 12.37 -0.18
CA LEU A 449 -11.44 12.92 0.43
C LEU A 449 -11.05 13.79 1.64
N SER A 450 -11.41 15.07 1.58
CA SER A 450 -11.52 15.94 2.76
C SER A 450 -12.91 16.60 2.75
N ASP A 451 -13.55 16.57 3.92
CA ASP A 451 -14.95 16.90 4.14
C ASP A 451 -15.31 18.39 3.95
N ASP A 452 -16.60 18.56 3.70
CA ASP A 452 -17.40 19.71 3.28
C ASP A 452 -17.25 21.02 4.10
N SER A 453 -17.26 22.14 3.37
CA SER A 453 -17.77 23.43 3.84
C SER A 453 -18.15 24.32 2.66
N GLY A 454 -19.43 24.29 2.32
CA GLY A 454 -19.98 25.02 1.18
C GLY A 454 -19.88 26.54 1.24
N SER A 455 -19.86 27.15 0.05
CA SER A 455 -20.50 28.45 -0.17
C SER A 455 -20.98 28.59 -1.62
N LYS A 456 -22.11 29.29 -1.75
CA LYS A 456 -22.90 29.49 -2.97
C LYS A 456 -22.32 30.58 -3.87
N THR A 457 -22.88 30.61 -5.10
CA THR A 457 -22.90 31.69 -6.13
C THR A 457 -21.81 31.54 -7.20
N GLY A 458 -22.07 31.68 -8.50
CA GLY A 458 -23.27 32.02 -9.27
C GLY A 458 -22.89 31.96 -10.77
N SER A 459 -23.82 31.50 -11.60
CA SER A 459 -23.65 31.35 -13.05
C SER A 459 -23.38 32.66 -13.78
N SER A 460 -22.51 32.63 -14.78
CA SER A 460 -22.77 33.28 -16.08
C SER A 460 -21.75 32.86 -17.14
N ALA A 461 -22.28 32.28 -18.22
CA ALA A 461 -21.60 32.03 -19.48
C ALA A 461 -21.40 33.33 -20.26
N ALA A 462 -20.28 33.44 -20.98
CA ALA A 462 -20.20 34.22 -22.23
C ALA A 462 -18.97 33.81 -23.05
N SER A 463 -19.26 33.09 -24.13
CA SER A 463 -18.42 32.91 -25.31
C SER A 463 -18.19 34.23 -26.05
N THR A 464 -16.95 34.50 -26.51
CA THR A 464 -16.66 34.94 -27.90
C THR A 464 -15.15 35.00 -28.18
N THR A 465 -14.78 34.29 -29.26
CA THR A 465 -13.73 34.57 -30.27
C THR A 465 -13.26 36.04 -30.33
N THR A 466 -12.01 36.39 -30.69
CA THR A 466 -11.37 36.13 -32.00
C THR A 466 -9.92 36.69 -32.02
N THR A 467 -9.03 35.99 -32.76
CA THR A 467 -7.86 36.48 -33.54
C THR A 467 -6.64 37.12 -32.88
N SER A 468 -5.54 36.34 -32.96
CA SER A 468 -4.23 36.64 -33.58
C SER A 468 -3.78 38.09 -33.74
N ILE A 469 -2.56 38.40 -33.26
CA ILE A 469 -1.40 38.79 -34.08
C ILE A 469 -0.14 38.70 -33.20
N ALA A 470 0.92 38.18 -33.82
CA ALA A 470 2.29 38.09 -33.33
C ALA A 470 2.85 39.41 -32.79
N VAL A 471 3.82 39.34 -31.90
CA VAL A 471 5.16 39.95 -32.06
C VAL A 471 6.08 39.39 -30.98
N ALA A 472 7.22 38.89 -31.43
CA ALA A 472 8.32 38.39 -30.64
C ALA A 472 9.03 39.51 -29.85
N PHE A 473 9.59 39.11 -28.71
CA PHE A 473 10.86 39.52 -28.10
C PHE A 473 11.47 40.88 -28.49
N VAL A 474 11.81 41.69 -27.48
CA VAL A 474 13.22 41.97 -27.09
C VAL A 474 13.28 43.02 -25.95
N ALA A 475 14.11 42.70 -24.96
CA ALA A 475 14.91 43.55 -24.07
C ALA A 475 14.27 44.45 -22.98
N LEU A 476 14.57 44.07 -21.73
CA LEU A 476 15.53 44.73 -20.83
C LEU A 476 15.40 46.25 -20.60
N VAL A 477 15.06 46.64 -19.36
CA VAL A 477 15.92 47.33 -18.38
C VAL A 477 15.06 48.16 -17.40
N ALA A 478 15.18 47.79 -16.12
CA ALA A 478 15.20 48.60 -14.90
C ALA A 478 14.28 49.83 -14.76
N SER A 479 13.43 49.83 -13.72
CA SER A 479 13.74 50.50 -12.44
C SER A 479 12.45 50.85 -11.68
N SER A 480 12.56 50.75 -10.36
CA SER A 480 11.95 51.62 -9.34
C SER A 480 10.46 51.51 -8.98
N LEU A 481 10.25 51.16 -7.70
CA LEU A 481 9.44 51.86 -6.69
C LEU A 481 7.91 51.87 -6.89
N LEU A 482 7.24 50.95 -6.18
CA LEU A 482 6.44 51.25 -4.99
C LEU A 482 6.03 49.97 -4.27
#